data_AF-A0A6J5VI03-F1
#
_entry.id   AF-A0A6J5VI03-F1
#
_cell.length_a   1.000
_cell.length_b   1.000
_cell.length_c   1.000
_cell.angle_alpha   90.00
_cell.angle_beta   90.00
_cell.angle_gamma   90.00
#
_symmetry.space_group_name_H-M   'P 1'
#
loop_
_entity.id
_entity.type
_entity.pdbx_description
1 polymer ?
#
loop_
_entity_poly.entity_id
_entity_poly.type
_entity_poly.pdbx_seq_one_letter_code
_entity_poly.pdbx_strand_id
1 'polypeptide(L)'
;MAVVQANSLLEDQSQVESGPLSTLESGPYGTFVGIYDGHGGPETSRYINDHLFQNLKRFTSEQQSMSVDVIRKAYQATEEGFLSVVTKQWPMKPQIAAVGSCCLVGVICGGTLYIANVGDSRAVLGRVMKATGEVRAIQLSSEHNVAIESVRQEMHSLHPDDSHIVVLKHNVWRVKGLIQVSRSIGDIYLKKAEFNREPLYTKFRLREPFKRPILSSEPSISVHELQTHDQFVIFASDGLWEHLSNQEAVDIVQNHPRSGSARRLVKTALQEAAKKREMRYSDLKKIERGVRRHFHDDITVIVVFLDSNLVSRASSARGPSLSVRGRGINIPAKTLAPSMETS
;
A
#
# COMPACT_ATOMS: atom_id res chain seq x y z
N MET A 1 -0.88 -11.14 -9.24
CA MET A 1 -0.09 -9.91 -9.00
C MET A 1 0.37 -9.32 -10.33
N ALA A 2 0.44 -8.00 -10.45
CA ALA A 2 1.03 -7.28 -11.58
C ALA A 2 1.67 -5.98 -11.07
N VAL A 3 2.77 -5.56 -11.70
CA VAL A 3 3.49 -4.33 -11.37
C VAL A 3 3.92 -3.64 -12.67
N VAL A 4 3.83 -2.31 -12.72
CA VAL A 4 4.48 -1.50 -13.76
C VAL A 4 5.20 -0.31 -13.12
N GLN A 5 6.42 -0.07 -13.61
CA GLN A 5 7.28 1.02 -13.17
C GLN A 5 7.05 2.27 -14.03
N ALA A 6 6.85 3.42 -13.37
CA ALA A 6 6.86 4.76 -13.93
C ALA A 6 8.10 5.55 -13.50
N ASN A 7 8.49 5.45 -12.23
CA ASN A 7 9.62 6.17 -11.64
C ASN A 7 10.97 5.65 -12.16
N SER A 8 12.05 6.42 -11.99
CA SER A 8 13.41 5.98 -12.39
C SER A 8 13.84 4.71 -11.67
N LEU A 9 13.46 4.60 -10.39
CA LEU A 9 13.53 3.40 -9.57
C LEU A 9 12.09 2.99 -9.26
N LEU A 10 11.78 1.69 -9.24
CA LEU A 10 10.48 1.23 -8.75
C LEU A 10 10.46 1.45 -7.24
N GLU A 11 9.57 2.32 -6.79
CA GLU A 11 9.40 2.64 -5.37
C GLU A 11 8.38 1.69 -4.73
N ASP A 12 7.36 1.28 -5.47
CA ASP A 12 6.41 0.24 -5.08
C ASP A 12 7.09 -1.10 -4.74
N GLN A 13 6.61 -1.74 -3.68
CA GLN A 13 6.90 -3.13 -3.32
C GLN A 13 5.61 -3.87 -3.01
N SER A 14 5.63 -5.20 -3.10
CA SER A 14 4.48 -6.01 -2.70
C SER A 14 4.87 -7.39 -2.19
N GLN A 15 3.97 -8.00 -1.44
CA GLN A 15 4.20 -9.29 -0.80
C GLN A 15 2.91 -10.09 -0.69
N VAL A 16 2.99 -11.41 -0.90
CA VAL A 16 1.95 -12.38 -0.57
C VAL A 16 2.62 -13.53 0.16
N GLU A 17 2.17 -13.82 1.37
CA GLU A 17 2.64 -14.94 2.17
C GLU A 17 1.41 -15.76 2.59
N SER A 18 1.32 -17.00 2.16
CA SER A 18 0.32 -17.96 2.63
C SER A 18 1.05 -19.02 3.43
N GLY A 19 0.60 -19.34 4.64
CA GLY A 19 1.36 -20.20 5.54
C GLY A 19 1.08 -19.96 7.01
N PRO A 20 1.98 -20.39 7.91
CA PRO A 20 1.94 -20.03 9.32
C PRO A 20 2.11 -18.51 9.49
N LEU A 21 1.12 -17.89 10.12
CA LEU A 21 1.13 -16.48 10.53
C LEU A 21 1.81 -16.28 11.89
N SER A 22 2.40 -17.32 12.45
CA SER A 22 3.15 -17.32 13.70
C SER A 22 4.51 -18.01 13.51
N THR A 23 5.47 -17.71 14.39
CA THR A 23 6.75 -18.43 14.48
C THR A 23 6.59 -19.83 15.08
N LEU A 24 5.46 -20.12 15.73
CA LEU A 24 5.13 -21.42 16.29
C LEU A 24 4.32 -22.24 15.26
N GLU A 25 4.65 -23.53 15.10
CA GLU A 25 3.93 -24.41 14.16
C GLU A 25 2.46 -24.65 14.51
N SER A 26 2.10 -24.49 15.79
CA SER A 26 0.73 -24.58 16.29
C SER A 26 -0.06 -23.28 16.12
N GLY A 27 0.60 -22.19 15.69
CA GLY A 27 -0.04 -20.90 15.54
C GLY A 27 -0.99 -20.83 14.34
N PRO A 28 -1.71 -19.70 14.19
CA PRO A 28 -2.70 -19.54 13.15
C PRO A 28 -2.08 -19.63 11.75
N TYR A 29 -2.85 -20.19 10.82
CA TYR A 29 -2.53 -20.28 9.40
C TYR A 29 -3.39 -19.29 8.62
N GLY A 30 -2.84 -18.73 7.55
CA GLY A 30 -3.60 -17.80 6.74
C GLY A 30 -2.78 -17.16 5.63
N THR A 31 -3.32 -16.08 5.08
CA THR A 31 -2.70 -15.35 3.98
C THR A 31 -2.50 -13.90 4.36
N PHE A 32 -1.27 -13.42 4.25
CA PHE A 32 -0.86 -12.03 4.35
C PHE A 32 -0.64 -11.48 2.94
N VAL A 33 -1.14 -10.27 2.71
CA VAL A 33 -0.97 -9.52 1.46
C VAL A 33 -0.51 -8.12 1.82
N GLY A 34 0.52 -7.62 1.14
CA GLY A 34 1.07 -6.28 1.33
C GLY A 34 1.25 -5.54 0.01
N ILE A 35 0.82 -4.27 -0.01
CA ILE A 35 1.15 -3.28 -1.04
C ILE A 35 1.84 -2.12 -0.32
N TYR A 36 3.04 -1.78 -0.77
CA TYR A 36 3.87 -0.75 -0.15
C TYR A 36 4.26 0.25 -1.23
N ASP A 37 3.52 1.34 -1.30
CA ASP A 37 3.71 2.39 -2.28
C ASP A 37 4.73 3.38 -1.72
N GLY A 38 5.91 3.41 -2.32
CA GLY A 38 7.08 4.13 -1.80
C GLY A 38 7.19 5.51 -2.43
N HIS A 39 7.72 6.47 -1.69
CA HIS A 39 7.97 7.81 -2.23
C HIS A 39 9.24 8.44 -1.68
N GLY A 40 9.91 9.23 -2.53
CA GLY A 40 11.17 9.88 -2.20
C GLY A 40 12.39 8.94 -2.21
N GLY A 41 12.16 7.67 -2.55
CA GLY A 41 13.10 6.56 -2.56
C GLY A 41 12.40 5.22 -2.24
N PRO A 42 12.98 4.08 -2.66
CA PRO A 42 12.41 2.75 -2.38
C PRO A 42 12.81 2.20 -0.99
N GLU A 43 13.59 2.92 -0.19
CA GLU A 43 14.18 2.39 1.05
C GLU A 43 13.11 1.99 2.07
N THR A 44 12.09 2.82 2.27
CA THR A 44 11.04 2.56 3.27
C THR A 44 10.14 1.40 2.85
N SER A 45 9.66 1.38 1.60
CA SER A 45 8.83 0.29 1.07
C SER A 45 9.57 -1.06 1.08
N ARG A 46 10.87 -1.07 0.78
CA ARG A 46 11.73 -2.27 0.92
C ARG A 46 11.88 -2.70 2.36
N TYR A 47 12.11 -1.77 3.28
CA TYR A 47 12.20 -2.08 4.70
C TYR A 47 10.90 -2.73 5.21
N ILE A 48 9.75 -2.18 4.83
CA ILE A 48 8.44 -2.75 5.17
C ILE A 48 8.31 -4.18 4.63
N ASN A 49 8.62 -4.39 3.34
CA ASN A 49 8.58 -5.70 2.70
C ASN A 49 9.45 -6.76 3.41
N ASP A 50 10.58 -6.33 3.98
CA ASP A 50 11.52 -7.21 4.68
C ASP A 50 11.10 -7.52 6.12
N HIS A 51 10.41 -6.61 6.82
CA HIS A 51 10.24 -6.68 8.27
C HIS A 51 8.78 -6.83 8.73
N LEU A 52 7.80 -6.24 8.04
CA LEU A 52 6.43 -6.14 8.57
C LEU A 52 5.79 -7.51 8.80
N PHE A 53 5.92 -8.43 7.84
CA PHE A 53 5.39 -9.78 8.00
C PHE A 53 6.08 -10.53 9.15
N GLN A 54 7.39 -10.35 9.36
CA GLN A 54 8.10 -10.99 10.46
C GLN A 54 7.68 -10.43 11.82
N ASN A 55 7.50 -9.11 11.91
CA ASN A 55 6.94 -8.47 13.10
C ASN A 55 5.53 -9.00 13.40
N LEU A 56 4.69 -9.13 12.37
CA LEU A 56 3.36 -9.73 12.49
C LEU A 56 3.43 -11.17 13.01
N LYS A 57 4.33 -12.01 12.47
CA LYS A 57 4.54 -13.38 12.98
C LYS A 57 4.97 -13.41 14.44
N ARG A 58 5.90 -12.52 14.83
CA ARG A 58 6.39 -12.40 16.20
C ARG A 58 5.26 -12.09 17.16
N PHE A 59 4.50 -11.02 16.90
CA PHE A 59 3.40 -10.59 17.78
C PHE A 59 2.23 -11.58 17.78
N THR A 60 1.98 -12.27 16.68
CA THR A 60 1.00 -13.36 16.63
C THR A 60 1.40 -14.51 17.57
N SER A 61 2.69 -14.87 17.63
CA SER A 61 3.18 -15.87 18.58
C SER A 61 3.05 -15.41 20.03
N GLU A 62 3.41 -14.16 20.31
CA GLU A 62 3.30 -13.57 21.65
C GLU A 62 1.84 -13.54 22.16
N GLN A 63 0.88 -13.28 21.27
CA GLN A 63 -0.55 -13.24 21.61
C GLN A 63 -1.32 -14.53 21.31
N GLN A 64 -0.65 -15.54 20.77
CA GLN A 64 -1.20 -16.84 20.37
C GLN A 64 -2.40 -16.77 19.40
N SER A 65 -2.65 -15.61 18.79
CA SER A 65 -3.79 -15.35 17.93
C SER A 65 -3.52 -14.17 16.99
N MET A 66 -4.22 -14.13 15.86
CA MET A 66 -4.24 -12.95 14.99
C MET A 66 -5.31 -11.98 15.50
N SER A 67 -4.96 -10.69 15.61
CA SER A 67 -5.87 -9.67 16.12
C SER A 67 -5.52 -8.28 15.56
N VAL A 68 -6.43 -7.32 15.77
CA VAL A 68 -6.18 -5.90 15.47
C VAL A 68 -4.93 -5.39 16.23
N ASP A 69 -4.74 -5.82 17.47
CA ASP A 69 -3.60 -5.40 18.29
C ASP A 69 -2.27 -5.98 17.80
N VAL A 70 -2.25 -7.22 17.31
CA VAL A 70 -1.09 -7.80 16.64
C VAL A 70 -0.69 -6.95 15.44
N ILE A 71 -1.66 -6.58 14.61
CA ILE A 71 -1.39 -5.79 13.40
C ILE A 71 -0.87 -4.40 13.78
N ARG A 72 -1.50 -3.73 14.75
CA ARG A 72 -1.04 -2.42 15.25
C ARG A 72 0.40 -2.48 15.77
N LYS A 73 0.71 -3.47 16.62
CA LYS A 73 2.07 -3.69 17.13
C LYS A 73 3.08 -3.97 16.02
N ALA A 74 2.69 -4.72 14.99
CA ALA A 74 3.56 -5.00 13.85
C ALA A 74 3.87 -3.72 13.05
N TYR A 75 2.90 -2.84 12.81
CA TYR A 75 3.11 -1.53 12.19
C TYR A 75 4.01 -0.65 13.05
N GLN A 76 3.73 -0.55 14.35
CA GLN A 76 4.54 0.23 15.29
C GLN A 76 6.00 -0.23 15.32
N ALA A 77 6.26 -1.53 15.46
CA ALA A 77 7.61 -2.08 15.47
C ALA A 77 8.35 -1.87 14.13
N THR A 78 7.61 -1.85 13.02
CA THR A 78 8.18 -1.59 11.68
C THR A 78 8.59 -0.12 11.54
N GLU A 79 7.74 0.82 11.99
CA GLU A 79 8.07 2.24 12.05
C GLU A 79 9.27 2.52 12.96
N GLU A 80 9.28 1.98 14.19
CA GLU A 80 10.38 2.14 15.15
C GLU A 80 11.69 1.55 14.61
N GLY A 81 11.59 0.40 13.94
CA GLY A 81 12.72 -0.22 13.25
C GLY A 81 13.30 0.68 12.16
N PHE A 82 12.44 1.27 11.31
CA PHE A 82 12.89 2.18 10.27
C PHE A 82 13.44 3.51 10.84
N LEU A 83 12.84 4.04 11.91
CA LEU A 83 13.39 5.18 12.64
C LEU A 83 14.82 4.89 13.13
N SER A 84 15.09 3.69 13.65
CA SER A 84 16.45 3.27 14.03
C SER A 84 17.42 3.31 12.84
N VAL A 85 16.97 2.92 11.64
CA VAL A 85 17.76 3.02 10.40
C VAL A 85 18.05 4.48 10.07
N VAL A 86 17.04 5.36 10.12
CA VAL A 86 17.21 6.79 9.87
C VAL A 86 18.20 7.42 10.85
N THR A 87 18.06 7.15 12.15
CA THR A 87 18.95 7.67 13.19
C THR A 87 20.40 7.25 12.95
N LYS A 88 20.65 5.98 12.62
CA LYS A 88 21.99 5.45 12.36
C LYS A 88 22.62 6.04 11.10
N GLN A 89 21.82 6.24 10.05
CA GLN A 89 22.32 6.73 8.76
C GLN A 89 22.38 8.27 8.67
N TRP A 90 21.71 8.99 9.57
CA TRP A 90 21.59 10.45 9.52
C TRP A 90 22.91 11.21 9.29
N PRO A 91 24.04 10.87 9.95
CA PRO A 91 25.30 11.60 9.74
C PRO A 91 25.86 11.47 8.31
N MET A 92 25.53 10.39 7.59
CA MET A 92 26.08 10.09 6.26
C MET A 92 25.06 10.28 5.13
N LYS A 93 23.79 9.98 5.39
CA LYS A 93 22.69 10.00 4.41
C LYS A 93 21.44 10.64 5.04
N PRO A 94 21.46 11.95 5.35
CA PRO A 94 20.33 12.63 6.01
C PRO A 94 19.01 12.56 5.22
N GLN A 95 19.08 12.45 3.89
CA GLN A 95 17.90 12.42 3.03
C GLN A 95 17.01 11.18 3.24
N ILE A 96 17.53 10.12 3.88
CA ILE A 96 16.72 8.94 4.22
C ILE A 96 15.54 9.31 5.13
N ALA A 97 15.64 10.38 5.91
CA ALA A 97 14.54 10.86 6.76
C ALA A 97 13.33 11.35 5.95
N ALA A 98 13.50 11.70 4.68
CA ALA A 98 12.44 12.15 3.77
C ALA A 98 11.90 11.05 2.85
N VAL A 99 12.33 9.80 3.04
CA VAL A 99 11.78 8.65 2.32
C VAL A 99 10.64 8.06 3.13
N GLY A 100 9.52 7.76 2.48
CA GLY A 100 8.33 7.23 3.12
C GLY A 100 7.64 6.16 2.26
N SER A 101 6.61 5.56 2.81
CA SER A 101 5.77 4.62 2.08
C SER A 101 4.37 4.55 2.68
N CYS A 102 3.35 4.57 1.82
CA CYS A 102 2.03 4.06 2.14
C CYS A 102 2.12 2.54 2.32
N CYS A 103 1.33 1.98 3.23
CA CYS A 103 1.35 0.57 3.53
C CYS A 103 -0.07 0.05 3.75
N LEU A 104 -0.51 -0.78 2.80
CA LEU A 104 -1.77 -1.50 2.83
C LEU A 104 -1.49 -2.97 3.08
N VAL A 105 -2.10 -3.53 4.12
CA VAL A 105 -2.01 -4.94 4.48
C VAL A 105 -3.39 -5.57 4.56
N GLY A 106 -3.53 -6.75 3.95
CA GLY A 106 -4.64 -7.67 4.18
C GLY A 106 -4.16 -8.92 4.90
N VAL A 107 -4.90 -9.38 5.92
CA VAL A 107 -4.65 -10.67 6.58
C VAL A 107 -5.93 -11.48 6.57
N ILE A 108 -5.92 -12.64 5.92
CA ILE A 108 -7.01 -13.61 5.94
C ILE A 108 -6.63 -14.71 6.93
N CYS A 109 -7.39 -14.84 8.01
CA CYS A 109 -7.11 -15.82 9.06
C CYS A 109 -8.42 -16.26 9.72
N GLY A 110 -8.68 -17.57 9.77
CA GLY A 110 -9.83 -18.12 10.51
C GLY A 110 -11.21 -17.67 10.03
N GLY A 111 -11.36 -17.27 8.76
CA GLY A 111 -12.62 -16.74 8.22
C GLY A 111 -12.76 -15.21 8.33
N THR A 112 -11.83 -14.55 9.03
CA THR A 112 -11.79 -13.10 9.15
C THR A 112 -10.77 -12.50 8.18
N LEU A 113 -11.15 -11.41 7.53
CA LEU A 113 -10.28 -10.54 6.75
C LEU A 113 -10.02 -9.25 7.52
N TYR A 114 -8.76 -9.01 7.88
CA TYR A 114 -8.28 -7.75 8.43
C TYR A 114 -7.69 -6.90 7.31
N ILE A 115 -8.07 -5.62 7.24
CA ILE A 115 -7.48 -4.64 6.33
C ILE A 115 -6.90 -3.50 7.15
N ALA A 116 -5.59 -3.32 7.08
CA ALA A 116 -4.87 -2.25 7.74
C ALA A 116 -4.23 -1.33 6.70
N ASN A 117 -4.43 -0.02 6.84
CA ASN A 117 -3.91 0.96 5.87
C ASN A 117 -3.28 2.17 6.56
N VAL A 118 -2.13 2.61 6.04
CA VAL A 118 -1.57 3.96 6.21
C VAL A 118 -1.29 4.52 4.83
N GLY A 119 -1.77 5.73 4.53
CA GLY A 119 -1.69 6.31 3.20
C GLY A 119 -2.94 6.04 2.37
N ASP A 120 -2.78 5.98 1.05
CA ASP A 120 -3.85 6.08 0.04
C ASP A 120 -3.86 4.95 -1.00
N SER A 121 -3.08 3.90 -0.76
CA SER A 121 -3.38 2.58 -1.31
C SER A 121 -4.77 2.11 -0.84
N ARG A 122 -5.44 1.27 -1.65
CA ARG A 122 -6.83 0.85 -1.38
C ARG A 122 -7.07 -0.64 -1.60
N ALA A 123 -7.91 -1.21 -0.72
CA ALA A 123 -8.44 -2.57 -0.83
C ALA A 123 -9.95 -2.53 -1.17
N VAL A 124 -10.37 -3.28 -2.19
CA VAL A 124 -11.75 -3.34 -2.68
C VAL A 124 -12.20 -4.79 -2.83
N LEU A 125 -13.31 -5.14 -2.17
CA LEU A 125 -13.98 -6.43 -2.25
C LEU A 125 -14.98 -6.45 -3.41
N GLY A 126 -14.92 -7.50 -4.24
CA GLY A 126 -15.98 -7.88 -5.16
C GLY A 126 -16.95 -8.84 -4.48
N ARG A 127 -18.19 -8.40 -4.27
CA ARG A 127 -19.25 -9.16 -3.58
C ARG A 127 -20.45 -9.38 -4.48
N VAL A 128 -20.91 -10.63 -4.59
CA VAL A 128 -22.18 -10.95 -5.27
C VAL A 128 -23.35 -10.45 -4.42
N MET A 129 -24.20 -9.61 -5.02
CA MET A 129 -25.44 -9.14 -4.41
C MET A 129 -26.53 -10.19 -4.58
N LYS A 130 -26.99 -10.80 -3.48
CA LYS A 130 -28.00 -11.89 -3.52
C LYS A 130 -29.28 -11.53 -4.31
N ALA A 131 -29.69 -10.26 -4.27
CA ALA A 131 -30.92 -9.82 -4.91
C ALA A 131 -30.82 -9.75 -6.45
N THR A 132 -29.65 -9.42 -7.00
CA THR A 132 -29.47 -9.16 -8.44
C THR A 132 -28.53 -10.16 -9.12
N GLY A 133 -27.68 -10.87 -8.37
CA GLY A 133 -26.59 -11.67 -8.90
C GLY A 133 -25.39 -10.85 -9.39
N GLU A 134 -25.46 -9.52 -9.36
CA GLU A 134 -24.39 -8.63 -9.80
C GLU A 134 -23.26 -8.56 -8.76
N VAL A 135 -22.03 -8.33 -9.22
CA VAL A 135 -20.88 -8.16 -8.34
C VAL A 135 -20.66 -6.67 -8.07
N ARG A 136 -20.84 -6.26 -6.82
CA ARG A 136 -20.67 -4.89 -6.38
C ARG A 136 -19.31 -4.69 -5.72
N ALA A 137 -18.71 -3.53 -5.98
CA ALA A 137 -17.51 -3.09 -5.30
C ALA A 137 -17.81 -2.56 -3.89
N ILE A 138 -17.07 -3.06 -2.90
CA ILE A 138 -17.11 -2.61 -1.51
C ILE A 138 -15.69 -2.22 -1.10
N GLN A 139 -15.45 -0.94 -0.86
CA GLN A 139 -14.17 -0.47 -0.36
C GLN A 139 -14.01 -0.90 1.10
N LEU A 140 -12.88 -1.55 1.42
CA LEU A 140 -12.61 -2.06 2.76
C LEU A 140 -11.66 -1.16 3.56
N SER A 141 -10.82 -0.37 2.88
CA SER A 141 -9.81 0.50 3.50
C SER A 141 -10.26 1.96 3.55
N SER A 142 -9.94 2.66 4.65
CA SER A 142 -9.95 4.12 4.68
C SER A 142 -8.69 4.67 4.01
N GLU A 143 -8.81 5.77 3.29
CA GLU A 143 -7.68 6.45 2.63
C GLU A 143 -7.27 7.69 3.41
N HIS A 144 -5.97 7.96 3.44
CA HIS A 144 -5.36 9.03 4.21
C HIS A 144 -4.73 10.08 3.29
N ASN A 145 -5.43 10.46 2.22
CA ASN A 145 -5.00 11.51 1.29
C ASN A 145 -5.75 12.82 1.58
N VAL A 146 -5.04 13.94 1.69
CA VAL A 146 -5.65 15.26 1.96
C VAL A 146 -6.42 15.86 0.78
N ALA A 147 -6.48 15.18 -0.36
CA ALA A 147 -7.48 15.44 -1.39
C ALA A 147 -8.91 15.17 -0.88
N ILE A 148 -9.07 14.28 0.11
CA ILE A 148 -10.34 13.94 0.75
C ILE A 148 -10.65 14.95 1.87
N GLU A 149 -11.84 15.55 1.82
CA GLU A 149 -12.25 16.61 2.75
C GLU A 149 -12.26 16.15 4.22
N SER A 150 -12.74 14.95 4.52
CA SER A 150 -12.75 14.43 5.89
C SER A 150 -11.34 14.26 6.47
N VAL A 151 -10.35 13.88 5.64
CA VAL A 151 -8.94 13.78 6.06
C VAL A 151 -8.36 15.18 6.31
N ARG A 152 -8.77 16.20 5.54
CA ARG A 152 -8.38 17.59 5.82
C ARG A 152 -8.93 18.06 7.17
N GLN A 153 -10.20 17.78 7.44
CA GLN A 153 -10.86 18.13 8.70
C GLN A 153 -10.19 17.43 9.90
N GLU A 154 -9.85 16.14 9.76
CA GLU A 154 -9.07 15.41 10.77
C GLU A 154 -7.72 16.08 11.03
N MET A 155 -6.98 16.44 9.96
CA MET A 155 -5.67 17.09 10.08
C MET A 155 -5.76 18.44 10.81
N HIS A 156 -6.76 19.26 10.50
CA HIS A 156 -7.02 20.52 11.22
C HIS A 156 -7.41 20.29 12.68
N SER A 157 -8.19 19.24 12.97
CA SER A 157 -8.60 18.92 14.34
C SER A 157 -7.43 18.45 15.21
N LEU A 158 -6.49 17.69 14.63
CA LEU A 158 -5.26 17.25 15.32
C LEU A 158 -4.22 18.37 15.46
N HIS A 159 -4.32 19.42 14.64
CA HIS A 159 -3.39 20.55 14.61
C HIS A 159 -4.14 21.90 14.68
N PRO A 160 -4.89 22.16 15.76
CA PRO A 160 -5.74 23.36 15.86
C PRO A 160 -4.94 24.67 15.80
N ASP A 161 -3.65 24.61 16.17
CA ASP A 161 -2.76 25.77 16.21
C ASP A 161 -1.98 25.99 14.90
N ASP A 162 -2.19 25.15 13.87
CA ASP A 162 -1.49 25.22 12.59
C ASP A 162 -2.48 25.39 11.44
N SER A 163 -2.83 26.65 11.14
CA SER A 163 -3.70 27.00 10.03
C SER A 163 -3.14 26.59 8.65
N HIS A 164 -1.85 26.28 8.57
CA HIS A 164 -1.16 25.85 7.35
C HIS A 164 -0.84 24.36 7.36
N ILE A 165 -1.48 23.55 8.22
CA ILE A 165 -1.26 22.10 8.29
C ILE A 165 -1.54 21.43 6.95
N VAL A 166 -2.58 21.86 6.24
CA VAL A 166 -2.92 21.43 4.90
C VAL A 166 -3.11 22.67 4.02
N VAL A 167 -2.44 22.72 2.88
CA VAL A 167 -2.48 23.86 1.95
C VAL A 167 -2.70 23.39 0.52
N LEU A 168 -3.40 24.18 -0.27
CA LEU A 168 -3.55 23.96 -1.70
C LEU A 168 -2.32 24.54 -2.43
N LYS A 169 -1.53 23.68 -3.08
CA LYS A 169 -0.32 24.09 -3.81
C LYS A 169 -0.36 23.50 -5.22
N HIS A 170 -0.32 24.37 -6.23
CA HIS A 170 -0.47 23.98 -7.65
C HIS A 170 -1.73 23.12 -7.89
N ASN A 171 -2.88 23.54 -7.33
CA ASN A 171 -4.16 22.82 -7.41
C ASN A 171 -4.18 21.41 -6.79
N VAL A 172 -3.19 21.08 -5.95
CA VAL A 172 -3.12 19.82 -5.22
C VAL A 172 -3.02 20.10 -3.73
N TRP A 173 -3.89 19.49 -2.93
CA TRP A 173 -3.86 19.59 -1.48
C TRP A 173 -2.63 18.86 -0.94
N ARG A 174 -1.86 19.51 -0.06
CA ARG A 174 -0.64 18.94 0.52
C ARG A 174 -0.51 19.28 2.00
N VAL A 175 -0.11 18.31 2.80
CA VAL A 175 0.34 18.50 4.17
C VAL A 175 1.62 19.34 4.17
N LYS A 176 1.57 20.48 4.86
CA LYS A 176 2.63 21.51 4.90
C LYS A 176 3.20 21.91 3.53
N GLY A 177 2.44 21.71 2.45
CA GLY A 177 2.88 22.01 1.07
C GLY A 177 3.90 21.01 0.49
N LEU A 178 4.09 19.84 1.12
CA LEU A 178 5.11 18.84 0.78
C LEU A 178 4.50 17.55 0.22
N ILE A 179 3.61 16.90 0.95
CA ILE A 179 3.13 15.53 0.65
C ILE A 179 1.59 15.45 0.66
N GLN A 180 0.99 14.52 -0.08
CA GLN A 180 -0.47 14.37 -0.18
C GLN A 180 -1.08 13.45 0.87
N VAL A 181 -0.30 12.55 1.47
CA VAL A 181 -0.79 11.65 2.52
C VAL A 181 -0.63 12.25 3.92
N SER A 182 -1.61 11.99 4.79
CA SER A 182 -1.57 12.33 6.23
C SER A 182 -0.97 11.21 7.08
N ARG A 183 -0.85 10.00 6.52
CA ARG A 183 -0.28 8.84 7.20
C ARG A 183 0.68 8.08 6.29
N SER A 184 1.78 7.61 6.84
CA SER A 184 2.80 6.80 6.16
C SER A 184 3.67 6.07 7.18
N ILE A 185 4.40 5.04 6.76
CA ILE A 185 5.61 4.59 7.45
C ILE A 185 6.80 5.38 6.87
N GLY A 186 7.81 5.71 7.68
CA GLY A 186 8.91 6.58 7.26
C GLY A 186 8.53 8.06 7.33
N ASP A 187 8.98 8.91 6.39
CA ASP A 187 8.79 10.37 6.45
C ASP A 187 9.16 10.96 7.83
N ILE A 188 10.21 10.42 8.44
CA ILE A 188 10.61 10.73 9.82
C ILE A 188 10.83 12.23 10.01
N TYR A 189 11.29 12.93 8.96
CA TYR A 189 11.45 14.39 8.96
C TYR A 189 10.15 15.18 9.25
N LEU A 190 8.97 14.59 9.10
CA LEU A 190 7.67 15.21 9.46
C LEU A 190 7.10 14.65 10.77
N LYS A 191 7.72 13.65 11.36
CA LYS A 191 7.28 13.03 12.61
C LYS A 191 8.13 13.43 13.81
N LYS A 192 9.41 13.74 13.56
CA LYS A 192 10.43 14.03 14.58
C LYS A 192 11.20 15.29 14.18
N ALA A 193 11.02 16.37 14.94
CA ALA A 193 11.60 17.68 14.62
C ALA A 193 13.13 17.67 14.52
N GLU A 194 13.79 16.78 15.27
CA GLU A 194 15.25 16.57 15.22
C GLU A 194 15.80 16.14 13.85
N PHE A 195 14.94 15.63 12.96
CA PHE A 195 15.29 15.27 11.58
C PHE A 195 14.80 16.30 10.55
N ASN A 196 14.09 17.36 10.96
CA ASN A 196 13.70 18.46 10.07
C ASN A 196 14.69 19.63 10.18
N ARG A 197 15.97 19.36 9.93
CA ARG A 197 17.06 20.34 10.08
C ARG A 197 18.24 20.00 9.17
N GLU A 198 19.23 20.87 9.11
CA GLU A 198 20.49 20.57 8.40
C GLU A 198 21.12 19.30 8.97
N PRO A 199 21.64 18.38 8.13
CA PRO A 199 21.91 18.54 6.68
C PRO A 199 20.79 18.08 5.71
N LEU A 200 19.52 17.96 6.14
CA LEU A 200 18.41 17.67 5.23
C LEU A 200 18.27 18.76 4.16
N TYR A 201 17.94 18.38 2.92
CA TYR A 201 17.79 19.36 1.85
C TYR A 201 16.70 20.37 2.16
N THR A 202 16.96 21.63 1.82
CA THR A 202 16.06 22.77 2.09
C THR A 202 14.64 22.55 1.58
N LYS A 203 14.45 21.82 0.47
CA LYS A 203 13.12 21.49 -0.08
C LYS A 203 12.24 20.66 0.85
N PHE A 204 12.81 19.93 1.80
CA PHE A 204 12.10 19.11 2.80
C PHE A 204 12.02 19.79 4.17
N ARG A 205 12.78 20.87 4.39
CA ARG A 205 12.78 21.58 5.67
C ARG A 205 11.59 22.52 5.77
N LEU A 206 10.89 22.45 6.89
CA LEU A 206 9.86 23.41 7.24
C LEU A 206 10.52 24.69 7.76
N ARG A 207 9.88 25.83 7.50
CA ARG A 207 10.37 27.13 7.98
C ARG A 207 10.29 27.26 9.49
N GLU A 208 9.22 26.69 10.06
CA GLU A 208 8.93 26.74 11.49
C GLU A 208 9.05 25.33 12.09
N PRO A 209 9.67 25.19 13.27
CA PRO A 209 9.75 23.92 13.96
C PRO A 209 8.36 23.48 14.44
N PHE A 210 8.10 22.18 14.39
CA PHE A 210 6.88 21.58 14.93
C PHE A 210 7.16 20.86 16.25
N LYS A 211 6.18 20.88 17.15
CA LYS A 211 6.27 20.24 18.48
C LYS A 211 5.62 18.85 18.52
N ARG A 212 4.69 18.59 17.61
CA ARG A 212 3.92 17.34 17.51
C ARG A 212 4.14 16.70 16.12
N PRO A 213 4.15 15.37 15.99
CA PRO A 213 4.24 14.72 14.68
C PRO A 213 3.16 15.24 13.73
N ILE A 214 3.56 15.63 12.52
CA ILE A 214 2.65 16.13 11.47
C ILE A 214 1.96 14.96 10.76
N LEU A 215 2.71 13.88 10.52
CA LEU A 215 2.19 12.64 9.95
C LEU A 215 2.06 11.56 11.02
N SER A 216 1.16 10.60 10.80
CA SER A 216 1.01 9.42 11.65
C SER A 216 1.43 8.13 10.93
N SER A 217 1.98 7.16 11.67
CA SER A 217 2.20 5.78 11.19
C SER A 217 1.16 4.79 11.70
N GLU A 218 0.12 5.28 12.39
CA GLU A 218 -0.92 4.45 12.99
C GLU A 218 -1.93 4.00 11.90
N PRO A 219 -2.10 2.68 11.66
CA PRO A 219 -3.00 2.20 10.65
C PRO A 219 -4.47 2.39 11.02
N SER A 220 -5.31 2.77 10.05
CA SER A 220 -6.73 2.48 10.14
C SER A 220 -6.94 0.99 9.90
N ILE A 221 -7.64 0.29 10.78
CA ILE A 221 -7.88 -1.15 10.66
C ILE A 221 -9.39 -1.41 10.58
N SER A 222 -9.83 -2.09 9.52
CA SER A 222 -11.17 -2.65 9.40
C SER A 222 -11.11 -4.17 9.49
N VAL A 223 -12.18 -4.76 10.03
CA VAL A 223 -12.33 -6.20 10.22
C VAL A 223 -13.59 -6.63 9.50
N HIS A 224 -13.47 -7.65 8.65
CA HIS A 224 -14.55 -8.13 7.80
C HIS A 224 -14.67 -9.64 7.94
N GLU A 225 -15.83 -10.10 8.42
CA GLU A 225 -16.16 -11.53 8.45
C GLU A 225 -16.50 -12.00 7.04
N LEU A 226 -15.66 -12.89 6.49
CA LEU A 226 -15.81 -13.37 5.12
C LEU A 226 -17.14 -14.12 4.96
N GLN A 227 -17.84 -13.79 3.88
CA GLN A 227 -19.12 -14.39 3.54
C GLN A 227 -18.98 -15.25 2.29
N THR A 228 -19.89 -16.21 2.10
CA THR A 228 -19.90 -17.10 0.92
C THR A 228 -20.11 -16.36 -0.40
N HIS A 229 -20.60 -15.12 -0.36
CA HIS A 229 -20.80 -14.26 -1.52
C HIS A 229 -19.62 -13.32 -1.81
N ASP A 230 -18.57 -13.37 -0.99
CA ASP A 230 -17.32 -12.65 -1.22
C ASP A 230 -16.48 -13.41 -2.23
N GLN A 231 -16.20 -12.81 -3.39
CA GLN A 231 -15.57 -13.50 -4.51
C GLN A 231 -14.06 -13.26 -4.58
N PHE A 232 -13.65 -12.01 -4.40
CA PHE A 232 -12.25 -11.63 -4.50
C PHE A 232 -11.99 -10.27 -3.84
N VAL A 233 -10.74 -10.02 -3.49
CA VAL A 233 -10.27 -8.72 -2.99
C VAL A 233 -9.15 -8.20 -3.90
N ILE A 234 -9.26 -6.95 -4.32
CA ILE A 234 -8.26 -6.21 -5.08
C ILE A 234 -7.49 -5.33 -4.11
N PHE A 235 -6.18 -5.50 -4.01
CA PHE A 235 -5.26 -4.62 -3.30
C PHE A 235 -4.43 -3.89 -4.34
N ALA A 236 -4.38 -2.56 -4.30
CA ALA A 236 -3.52 -1.82 -5.21
C ALA A 236 -3.03 -0.47 -4.64
N SER A 237 -1.89 0.00 -5.16
CA SER A 237 -1.36 1.35 -4.94
C SER A 237 -2.25 2.41 -5.60
N ASP A 238 -2.05 3.67 -5.22
CA ASP A 238 -2.86 4.78 -5.72
C ASP A 238 -2.76 4.91 -7.26
N GLY A 239 -1.63 4.52 -7.85
CA GLY A 239 -1.41 4.51 -9.29
C GLY A 239 -2.45 3.69 -10.08
N LEU A 240 -3.16 2.75 -9.45
CA LEU A 240 -4.34 2.14 -10.07
C LEU A 240 -5.58 3.03 -9.92
N TRP A 241 -5.84 3.48 -8.69
CA TRP A 241 -7.07 4.17 -8.27
C TRP A 241 -7.17 5.60 -8.77
N GLU A 242 -6.05 6.21 -9.20
CA GLU A 242 -6.04 7.47 -9.95
C GLU A 242 -6.73 7.33 -11.31
N HIS A 243 -6.79 6.12 -11.87
CA HIS A 243 -7.28 5.88 -13.23
C HIS A 243 -8.58 5.09 -13.29
N LEU A 244 -8.89 4.26 -12.30
CA LEU A 244 -10.08 3.42 -12.28
C LEU A 244 -10.92 3.64 -11.01
N SER A 245 -12.23 3.66 -11.18
CA SER A 245 -13.17 3.56 -10.06
C SER A 245 -13.18 2.14 -9.46
N ASN A 246 -13.70 2.03 -8.23
CA ASN A 246 -13.82 0.74 -7.55
C ASN A 246 -14.67 -0.26 -8.36
N GLN A 247 -15.77 0.21 -8.95
CA GLN A 247 -16.68 -0.67 -9.71
C GLN A 247 -16.06 -1.09 -11.04
N GLU A 248 -15.40 -0.19 -11.79
CA GLU A 248 -14.69 -0.57 -13.02
C GLU A 248 -13.63 -1.64 -12.76
N ALA A 249 -12.87 -1.52 -11.67
CA ALA A 249 -11.88 -2.53 -11.30
C ALA A 249 -12.53 -3.89 -10.98
N VAL A 250 -13.63 -3.90 -10.22
CA VAL A 250 -14.40 -5.12 -9.92
C VAL A 250 -14.96 -5.75 -11.19
N ASP A 251 -15.53 -4.95 -12.09
CA ASP A 251 -16.09 -5.44 -13.36
C ASP A 251 -15.01 -6.06 -14.25
N ILE A 252 -13.81 -5.46 -14.30
CA ILE A 252 -12.67 -6.02 -15.05
C ILE A 252 -12.29 -7.40 -14.51
N VAL A 253 -12.20 -7.54 -13.19
CA VAL A 253 -11.84 -8.82 -12.54
C VAL A 253 -12.94 -9.86 -12.71
N GLN A 254 -14.20 -9.47 -12.54
CA GLN A 254 -15.35 -10.35 -12.68
C GLN A 254 -15.48 -10.92 -14.10
N ASN A 255 -15.26 -10.11 -15.12
CA ASN A 255 -15.34 -10.53 -16.53
C ASN A 255 -14.12 -11.36 -16.98
N HIS A 256 -13.05 -11.41 -16.19
CA HIS A 256 -11.82 -12.12 -16.52
C HIS A 256 -11.23 -12.84 -15.29
N PRO A 257 -11.96 -13.82 -14.72
CA PRO A 257 -11.57 -14.44 -13.48
C PRO A 257 -10.24 -15.20 -13.64
N ARG A 258 -9.46 -15.24 -12.55
CA ARG A 258 -8.20 -15.98 -12.39
C ARG A 258 -7.01 -15.40 -13.16
N SER A 259 -6.70 -15.91 -14.35
CA SER A 259 -5.41 -15.65 -15.00
C SER A 259 -5.37 -14.28 -15.68
N GLY A 260 -4.42 -13.44 -15.26
CA GLY A 260 -4.14 -12.16 -15.89
C GLY A 260 -5.05 -11.00 -15.47
N SER A 261 -5.96 -11.19 -14.52
CA SER A 261 -6.84 -10.12 -13.99
C SER A 261 -6.06 -8.89 -13.53
N ALA A 262 -5.04 -9.08 -12.69
CA ALA A 262 -4.15 -8.00 -12.24
C ALA A 262 -3.43 -7.29 -13.42
N ARG A 263 -3.00 -8.04 -14.45
CA ARG A 263 -2.36 -7.46 -15.64
C ARG A 263 -3.36 -6.66 -16.48
N ARG A 264 -4.62 -7.08 -16.54
CA ARG A 264 -5.69 -6.35 -17.22
C ARG A 264 -6.00 -5.05 -16.49
N LEU A 265 -6.10 -5.06 -15.17
CA LEU A 265 -6.25 -3.85 -14.36
C LEU A 265 -5.15 -2.83 -14.65
N VAL A 266 -3.87 -3.26 -14.59
CA VAL A 266 -2.73 -2.40 -14.94
C VAL A 266 -2.83 -1.88 -16.38
N LYS A 267 -3.14 -2.76 -17.34
CA LYS A 267 -3.26 -2.36 -18.75
C LYS A 267 -4.37 -1.31 -18.94
N THR A 268 -5.53 -1.51 -18.33
CA THR A 268 -6.66 -0.57 -18.44
C THR A 268 -6.34 0.77 -17.80
N ALA A 269 -5.70 0.77 -16.62
CA ALA A 269 -5.23 2.00 -15.98
C ALA A 269 -4.24 2.78 -16.87
N LEU A 270 -3.28 2.10 -17.50
CA LEU A 270 -2.36 2.74 -18.45
C LEU A 270 -3.04 3.26 -19.72
N GLN A 271 -4.12 2.62 -20.17
CA GLN A 271 -4.92 3.12 -21.30
C GLN A 271 -5.65 4.41 -20.91
N GLU A 272 -6.24 4.48 -19.72
CA GLU A 272 -6.86 5.70 -19.20
C GLU A 272 -5.83 6.80 -18.93
N ALA A 273 -4.65 6.46 -18.41
CA ALA A 273 -3.53 7.39 -18.27
C ALA A 273 -3.11 8.02 -19.61
N ALA A 274 -2.96 7.19 -20.65
CA ALA A 274 -2.64 7.65 -22.00
C ALA A 274 -3.76 8.56 -22.57
N LYS A 275 -5.02 8.18 -22.36
CA LYS A 275 -6.18 8.95 -22.80
C LYS A 275 -6.27 10.32 -22.13
N LYS A 276 -6.03 10.42 -20.81
CA LYS A 276 -5.96 11.69 -20.06
C LYS A 276 -4.86 12.64 -20.57
N ARG A 277 -3.87 12.10 -21.30
CA ARG A 277 -2.76 12.83 -21.91
C ARG A 277 -2.88 12.90 -23.44
N GLU A 278 -4.06 12.59 -23.98
CA GLU A 278 -4.38 12.63 -25.41
C GLU A 278 -3.38 11.84 -26.29
N MET A 279 -2.85 10.75 -25.76
CA MET A 279 -1.84 9.92 -26.44
C MET A 279 -2.28 8.47 -26.58
N ARG A 280 -1.67 7.76 -27.54
CA ARG A 280 -1.91 6.32 -27.70
C ARG A 280 -1.19 5.55 -26.60
N TYR A 281 -1.82 4.49 -26.10
CA TYR A 281 -1.18 3.53 -25.19
C TYR A 281 0.15 2.98 -25.74
N SER A 282 0.23 2.75 -27.06
CA SER A 282 1.47 2.29 -27.71
C SER A 282 2.63 3.27 -27.59
N ASP A 283 2.33 4.58 -27.50
CA ASP A 283 3.34 5.62 -27.40
C ASP A 283 3.74 5.83 -25.94
N LEU A 284 2.78 5.74 -25.00
CA LEU A 284 3.06 5.73 -23.56
C LEU A 284 4.07 4.62 -23.19
N LYS A 285 3.90 3.42 -23.75
CA LYS A 285 4.81 2.29 -23.53
C LYS A 285 6.26 2.54 -23.98
N LYS A 286 6.47 3.43 -24.95
CA LYS A 286 7.81 3.75 -25.47
C LYS A 286 8.52 4.81 -24.63
N ILE A 287 7.79 5.54 -23.79
CA ILE A 287 8.39 6.53 -22.88
C ILE A 287 9.25 5.79 -21.85
N GLU A 288 10.48 6.27 -21.67
CA GLU A 288 11.42 5.72 -20.70
C GLU A 288 10.94 5.95 -19.26
N ARG A 289 11.31 5.02 -18.37
CA ARG A 289 11.10 5.17 -16.92
C ARG A 289 11.74 6.46 -16.41
N GLY A 290 11.18 7.05 -15.35
CA GLY A 290 11.54 8.38 -14.88
C GLY A 290 10.77 9.47 -15.62
N VAL A 291 10.85 9.50 -16.96
CA VAL A 291 10.02 10.42 -17.76
C VAL A 291 8.55 10.00 -17.72
N ARG A 292 8.29 8.69 -17.74
CA ARG A 292 6.94 8.10 -17.69
C ARG A 292 6.14 8.52 -16.45
N ARG A 293 6.81 8.92 -15.35
CA ARG A 293 6.16 9.42 -14.12
C ARG A 293 5.25 10.63 -14.34
N HIS A 294 5.46 11.42 -15.39
CA HIS A 294 4.57 12.54 -15.73
C HIS A 294 3.18 12.10 -16.24
N PHE A 295 3.02 10.81 -16.58
CA PHE A 295 1.83 10.25 -17.20
C PHE A 295 1.02 9.36 -16.24
N HIS A 296 1.71 8.56 -15.42
CA HIS A 296 1.13 7.71 -14.39
C HIS A 296 2.16 7.44 -13.29
N ASP A 297 1.72 6.91 -12.15
CA ASP A 297 2.61 6.44 -11.07
C ASP A 297 3.07 4.98 -11.26
N ASP A 298 3.97 4.51 -10.40
CA ASP A 298 4.13 3.07 -10.21
C ASP A 298 2.75 2.44 -9.90
N ILE A 299 2.44 1.30 -10.51
CA ILE A 299 1.16 0.62 -10.28
C ILE A 299 1.43 -0.80 -9.86
N THR A 300 0.96 -1.16 -8.68
CA THR A 300 1.04 -2.50 -8.11
C THR A 300 -0.35 -3.01 -7.79
N VAL A 301 -0.67 -4.21 -8.27
CA VAL A 301 -2.00 -4.83 -8.10
C VAL A 301 -1.87 -6.28 -7.67
N ILE A 302 -2.56 -6.66 -6.59
CA ILE A 302 -2.78 -8.03 -6.17
C ILE A 302 -4.29 -8.30 -6.17
N VAL A 303 -4.70 -9.41 -6.77
CA VAL A 303 -6.09 -9.89 -6.72
C VAL A 303 -6.07 -11.24 -6.01
N VAL A 304 -6.78 -11.34 -4.89
CA VAL A 304 -6.96 -12.58 -4.13
C VAL A 304 -8.36 -13.09 -4.37
N PHE A 305 -8.49 -14.25 -4.99
CA PHE A 305 -9.78 -14.94 -5.14
C PHE A 305 -10.07 -15.74 -3.88
N LEU A 306 -11.30 -15.63 -3.39
CA LEU A 306 -11.78 -16.30 -2.19
C LEU A 306 -12.54 -17.56 -2.60
N ASP A 307 -12.21 -18.69 -1.99
CA ASP A 307 -12.96 -19.93 -2.21
C ASP A 307 -14.15 -19.98 -1.24
N SER A 308 -15.34 -19.79 -1.78
CA SER A 308 -16.60 -19.82 -1.02
C SER A 308 -16.82 -21.14 -0.25
N ASN A 309 -16.23 -22.26 -0.71
CA ASN A 309 -16.33 -23.55 -0.04
C ASN A 309 -15.40 -23.67 1.17
N LEU A 310 -14.30 -22.91 1.17
CA LEU A 310 -13.35 -22.86 2.28
C LEU A 310 -13.74 -21.81 3.32
N VAL A 311 -14.46 -20.76 2.94
CA VAL A 311 -15.00 -19.77 3.89
C VAL A 311 -15.84 -20.44 4.97
N SER A 312 -16.62 -21.47 4.65
CA SER A 312 -17.42 -22.23 5.63
C SER A 312 -16.60 -23.20 6.50
N ARG A 313 -15.33 -23.47 6.17
CA ARG A 313 -14.43 -24.42 6.86
C ARG A 313 -13.12 -23.78 7.34
N ALA A 314 -13.06 -22.45 7.37
CA ALA A 314 -11.83 -21.66 7.45
C ALA A 314 -10.96 -21.93 8.69
N SER A 315 -11.53 -22.47 9.77
CA SER A 315 -10.82 -22.85 11.00
C SER A 315 -10.02 -24.16 10.89
N SER A 316 -10.19 -24.95 9.83
CA SER A 316 -9.66 -26.33 9.73
C SER A 316 -8.73 -26.58 8.55
N ALA A 317 -8.68 -25.68 7.57
CA ALA A 317 -7.94 -25.88 6.33
C ALA A 317 -6.49 -25.35 6.43
N ARG A 318 -5.50 -26.26 6.34
CA ARG A 318 -4.10 -25.91 6.09
C ARG A 318 -3.83 -26.00 4.60
N GLY A 319 -3.60 -24.85 3.95
CA GLY A 319 -3.20 -24.78 2.55
C GLY A 319 -1.69 -24.92 2.37
N PRO A 320 -1.19 -25.05 1.12
CA PRO A 320 0.23 -25.02 0.84
C PRO A 320 0.84 -23.66 1.22
N SER A 321 2.07 -23.68 1.70
CA SER A 321 2.84 -22.46 1.92
C SER A 321 3.20 -21.83 0.58
N LEU A 322 3.02 -20.52 0.45
CA LEU A 322 3.34 -19.74 -0.74
C LEU A 322 4.01 -18.43 -0.29
N SER A 323 5.14 -18.08 -0.89
CA SER A 323 5.80 -16.80 -0.70
C SER A 323 6.05 -16.15 -2.06
N VAL A 324 5.47 -14.99 -2.29
CA VAL A 324 5.67 -14.21 -3.53
C VAL A 324 5.95 -12.77 -3.15
N ARG A 325 7.04 -12.21 -3.67
CA ARG A 325 7.38 -10.79 -3.48
C ARG A 325 7.49 -10.09 -4.81
N GLY A 326 6.77 -8.98 -4.96
CA GLY A 326 7.00 -8.05 -6.05
C GLY A 326 8.15 -7.14 -5.68
N ARG A 327 9.32 -7.39 -6.27
CA ARG A 327 10.48 -6.48 -6.19
C ARG A 327 10.80 -5.95 -7.57
N GLY A 328 11.24 -4.70 -7.64
CA GLY A 328 11.80 -4.13 -8.86
C GLY A 328 13.02 -4.95 -9.27
N ILE A 329 12.91 -5.70 -10.37
CA ILE A 329 14.07 -6.36 -10.99
C ILE A 329 14.90 -5.26 -11.67
N ASN A 330 16.23 -5.30 -11.54
CA ASN A 330 17.11 -4.51 -12.40
C ASN A 330 17.08 -5.09 -13.82
N ILE A 331 16.00 -4.80 -14.54
CA ILE A 331 15.83 -5.23 -15.92
C ILE A 331 16.63 -4.26 -16.82
N PRO A 332 17.43 -4.75 -17.79
CA PRO A 332 18.01 -3.90 -18.83
C PRO A 332 16.92 -3.02 -19.45
N ALA A 333 17.24 -1.78 -19.81
CA ALA A 333 16.27 -0.79 -20.29
C ALA A 333 15.40 -1.23 -21.50
N LYS A 334 15.65 -2.40 -22.09
CA LYS A 334 14.95 -2.96 -23.25
C LYS A 334 14.11 -4.22 -23.01
N THR A 335 14.03 -4.78 -21.79
CA THR A 335 13.19 -5.97 -21.57
C THR A 335 11.85 -5.58 -20.93
N LEU A 336 10.77 -5.62 -21.71
CA LEU A 336 9.40 -5.42 -21.23
C LEU A 336 8.58 -6.68 -21.48
N ALA A 337 8.79 -7.70 -20.65
CA ALA A 337 7.85 -8.79 -20.43
C ALA A 337 7.96 -9.29 -18.97
N PRO A 338 6.85 -9.54 -18.26
CA PRO A 338 6.88 -10.05 -16.90
C PRO A 338 7.22 -11.55 -16.89
N SER A 339 8.49 -11.90 -16.71
CA SER A 339 8.91 -13.25 -16.33
C SER A 339 8.61 -13.45 -14.85
N MET A 340 7.73 -14.40 -14.53
CA MET A 340 7.66 -14.99 -13.20
C MET A 340 8.78 -16.03 -13.13
N GLU A 341 9.74 -15.83 -12.24
CA GLU A 341 10.58 -16.94 -11.77
C GLU A 341 9.80 -17.61 -10.64
N THR A 342 9.33 -18.82 -10.92
CA THR A 342 8.96 -19.81 -9.91
C THR A 342 10.21 -20.63 -9.60
N SER A 343 10.60 -20.66 -8.33
CA SER A 343 11.43 -21.74 -7.78
C SER A 343 10.52 -22.68 -7.00
#